data_AF-A0A0P1HN15-F1
#
_entry.id   AF-A0A0P1HN15-F1
#
_cell.length_a   1.000
_cell.length_b   1.000
_cell.length_c   1.000
_cell.angle_alpha   90.00
_cell.angle_beta   90.00
_cell.angle_gamma   90.00
#
_symmetry.space_group_name_H-M   'P 1'
#
loop_
_entity.id
_entity.type
_entity.pdbx_description
1 polymer ?
#
loop_
_entity_poly.entity_id
_entity_poly.type
_entity_poly.pdbx_seq_one_letter_code
_entity_poly.pdbx_strand_id
1 'polypeptide(L)'
;MGVIADVFSLVFGSRRNALRETLEVFRENAEAGAARAHEMQSAALSQLAAEFQYGGKSRFDRFMDGVNRLPRPLLALGTLALMGASLSDPVWFAARMQGLALVPEPLWWLLGVIVSFYFGARHQVKSQEFQHALAASMARAPQVAENIAALERLRAEPPDAAAARIEATAPLDAAAAEDNPALDAWKARRG
;
A
#
# COMPACT_ATOMS: atom_id res chain seq x y z
N MET A 1 -30.64 -58.69 -1.45
CA MET A 1 -30.35 -57.93 -2.68
C MET A 1 -31.67 -57.43 -3.26
N GLY A 2 -32.14 -56.29 -2.74
CA GLY A 2 -33.51 -55.83 -2.92
C GLY A 2 -33.67 -54.97 -4.17
N VAL A 3 -34.04 -55.60 -5.29
CA VAL A 3 -34.29 -54.95 -6.59
C VAL A 3 -35.35 -53.84 -6.50
N ILE A 4 -36.27 -53.94 -5.53
CA ILE A 4 -37.31 -52.93 -5.25
C ILE A 4 -36.73 -51.64 -4.66
N ALA A 5 -35.66 -51.72 -3.87
CA ALA A 5 -35.00 -50.53 -3.31
C ALA A 5 -34.27 -49.75 -4.41
N ASP A 6 -33.68 -50.45 -5.40
CA ASP A 6 -33.01 -49.83 -6.54
C ASP A 6 -33.99 -49.18 -7.53
N VAL A 7 -35.18 -49.77 -7.73
CA VAL A 7 -36.22 -49.16 -8.57
C VAL A 7 -36.82 -47.91 -7.90
N PHE A 8 -37.02 -47.96 -6.58
CA PHE A 8 -37.48 -46.77 -5.84
C PHE A 8 -36.40 -45.68 -5.78
N SER A 9 -35.12 -46.01 -5.68
CA SER A 9 -34.03 -45.02 -5.74
C SER A 9 -33.88 -44.41 -7.14
N LEU A 10 -34.12 -45.17 -8.21
CA LEU A 10 -34.10 -44.67 -9.59
C LEU A 10 -35.24 -43.67 -9.86
N VAL A 11 -36.44 -43.94 -9.34
CA VAL A 11 -37.64 -43.12 -9.56
C VAL A 11 -37.70 -41.89 -8.64
N PHE A 12 -37.20 -41.98 -7.41
CA PHE A 12 -37.28 -40.92 -6.42
C PHE A 12 -35.94 -40.21 -6.12
N GLY A 13 -34.79 -40.78 -6.49
CA GLY A 13 -33.46 -40.22 -6.21
C GLY A 13 -33.12 -38.97 -7.03
N SER A 14 -33.66 -38.84 -8.25
CA SER A 14 -33.49 -37.67 -9.10
C SER A 14 -34.31 -36.45 -8.64
N ARG A 15 -35.42 -36.69 -7.92
CA ARG A 15 -36.42 -35.64 -7.61
C ARG A 15 -35.98 -34.68 -6.49
N ARG A 16 -35.00 -35.06 -5.67
CA ARG A 16 -34.50 -34.23 -4.57
C ARG A 16 -33.65 -33.06 -5.06
N ASN A 17 -32.95 -33.24 -6.20
CA ASN A 17 -32.18 -32.17 -6.84
C ASN A 17 -33.09 -31.24 -7.66
N ALA A 18 -34.08 -31.80 -8.37
CA ALA A 18 -35.06 -31.03 -9.14
C ALA A 18 -35.95 -30.12 -8.27
N LEU A 19 -36.31 -30.56 -7.05
CA LEU A 19 -37.05 -29.72 -6.10
C LEU A 19 -36.18 -28.59 -5.52
N ARG A 20 -34.88 -28.82 -5.34
CA ARG A 20 -33.92 -27.79 -4.92
C ARG A 20 -33.73 -26.75 -6.02
N GLU A 21 -33.50 -27.18 -7.26
CA GLU A 21 -33.41 -26.29 -8.43
C GLU A 21 -34.71 -25.49 -8.63
N THR A 22 -35.88 -26.11 -8.49
CA THR A 22 -37.16 -25.39 -8.64
C THR A 22 -37.44 -24.44 -7.48
N LEU A 23 -37.01 -24.74 -6.25
CA LEU A 23 -37.16 -23.82 -5.11
C LEU A 23 -36.15 -22.67 -5.12
N GLU A 24 -34.94 -22.88 -5.64
CA GLU A 24 -33.95 -21.81 -5.86
C GLU A 24 -34.43 -20.77 -6.89
N VAL A 25 -35.38 -21.13 -7.78
CA VAL A 25 -36.07 -20.20 -8.70
C VAL A 25 -37.04 -19.27 -7.98
N PHE A 26 -37.62 -19.68 -6.84
CA PHE A 26 -38.58 -18.88 -6.07
C PHE A 26 -38.00 -18.24 -4.80
N ARG A 27 -36.85 -18.73 -4.31
CA ARG A 27 -36.16 -18.19 -3.14
C ARG A 27 -34.66 -18.28 -3.36
N GLU A 28 -34.02 -17.11 -3.44
CA GLU A 28 -32.57 -17.01 -3.60
C GLU A 28 -31.84 -17.85 -2.55
N ASN A 29 -30.88 -18.66 -3.01
CA ASN A 29 -30.03 -19.44 -2.13
C ASN A 29 -29.16 -18.48 -1.31
N ALA A 30 -29.41 -18.41 0.00
CA ALA A 30 -28.81 -17.43 0.90
C ALA A 30 -27.27 -17.47 0.90
N GLU A 31 -26.66 -18.64 0.70
CA GLU A 31 -25.20 -18.79 0.57
C GLU A 31 -24.67 -18.27 -0.77
N ALA A 32 -25.39 -18.53 -1.87
CA ALA A 32 -25.03 -17.99 -3.19
C ALA A 32 -25.24 -16.47 -3.28
N GLY A 33 -26.21 -15.93 -2.52
CA GLY A 33 -26.39 -14.49 -2.32
C GLY A 33 -25.27 -13.89 -1.46
N ALA A 34 -24.91 -14.53 -0.35
CA ALA A 34 -23.83 -14.10 0.53
C ALA A 34 -22.46 -14.12 -0.18
N ALA A 35 -22.18 -15.15 -1.00
CA ALA A 35 -20.96 -15.23 -1.79
C ALA A 35 -20.86 -14.07 -2.80
N ARG A 36 -21.93 -13.80 -3.57
CA ARG A 36 -21.97 -12.66 -4.50
C ARG A 36 -21.89 -11.31 -3.80
N ALA A 37 -22.49 -11.17 -2.62
CA ALA A 37 -22.39 -9.96 -1.82
C ALA A 37 -20.96 -9.73 -1.31
N HIS A 38 -20.29 -10.78 -0.83
CA HIS A 38 -18.88 -10.73 -0.42
C HIS A 38 -17.96 -10.40 -1.60
N GLU A 39 -18.24 -10.96 -2.78
CA GLU A 39 -17.48 -10.69 -4.02
C GLU A 39 -17.68 -9.25 -4.51
N MET A 40 -18.90 -8.72 -4.46
CA MET A 40 -19.16 -7.30 -4.72
C MET A 40 -18.47 -6.39 -3.69
N GLN A 41 -18.48 -6.77 -2.42
CA GLN A 41 -17.84 -5.99 -1.36
C GLN A 41 -16.31 -5.99 -1.49
N SER A 42 -15.70 -7.13 -1.79
CA SER A 42 -14.26 -7.23 -2.02
C SER A 42 -13.83 -6.46 -3.28
N ALA A 43 -14.62 -6.56 -4.36
CA ALA A 43 -14.40 -5.78 -5.58
C ALA A 43 -14.49 -4.28 -5.30
N ALA A 44 -15.52 -3.82 -4.58
CA ALA A 44 -15.67 -2.41 -4.20
C ALA A 44 -14.52 -1.91 -3.34
N LEU A 45 -14.07 -2.70 -2.36
CA LEU A 45 -12.90 -2.35 -1.52
C LEU A 45 -11.60 -2.33 -2.33
N SER A 46 -11.43 -3.24 -3.29
CA SER A 46 -10.25 -3.28 -4.16
C SER A 46 -10.20 -2.08 -5.10
N GLN A 47 -11.34 -1.67 -5.66
CA GLN A 47 -11.45 -0.47 -6.49
C GLN A 47 -11.19 0.79 -5.66
N LEU A 48 -11.82 0.89 -4.48
CA LEU A 48 -11.57 1.98 -3.54
C LEU A 48 -10.08 2.09 -3.21
N ALA A 49 -9.42 0.97 -2.89
CA ALA A 49 -7.99 0.94 -2.62
C ALA A 49 -7.15 1.37 -3.83
N ALA A 50 -7.53 0.97 -5.05
CA ALA A 50 -6.84 1.37 -6.27
C ALA A 50 -6.97 2.87 -6.56
N GLU A 51 -8.15 3.46 -6.30
CA GLU A 51 -8.38 4.89 -6.44
C GLU A 51 -7.56 5.72 -5.44
N PHE A 52 -7.43 5.26 -4.19
CA PHE A 52 -6.59 5.95 -3.19
C PHE A 52 -5.07 5.77 -3.39
N GLN A 53 -4.64 4.76 -4.15
CA GLN A 53 -3.21 4.58 -4.48
C GLN A 53 -2.69 5.62 -5.49
N TYR A 54 -3.56 6.25 -6.28
CA TYR A 54 -3.19 7.26 -7.26
C TYR A 54 -3.05 8.69 -6.69
N GLY A 55 -2.58 8.82 -5.44
CA GLY A 55 -2.16 10.10 -4.83
C GLY A 55 -0.76 10.56 -5.26
N GLY A 56 -0.36 10.33 -6.51
CA GLY A 56 0.96 10.71 -7.01
C GLY A 56 1.13 12.22 -7.06
N LYS A 57 1.95 12.80 -6.15
CA LYS A 57 2.26 14.24 -6.12
C LYS A 57 2.63 14.74 -7.53
N SER A 58 1.88 15.73 -8.03
CA SER A 58 2.09 16.30 -9.36
C SER A 58 3.51 16.86 -9.49
N ARG A 59 4.04 16.94 -10.72
CA ARG A 59 5.33 17.64 -10.97
C ARG A 59 5.28 19.07 -10.45
N PHE A 60 4.12 19.71 -10.55
CA PHE A 60 3.86 21.02 -9.97
C PHE A 60 3.96 21.02 -8.44
N ASP A 61 3.33 20.04 -7.78
CA ASP A 61 3.40 19.90 -6.33
C ASP A 61 4.83 19.71 -5.85
N ARG A 62 5.64 18.92 -6.59
CA ARG A 62 7.07 18.73 -6.27
C ARG A 62 7.88 20.02 -6.45
N PHE A 63 7.58 20.81 -7.47
CA PHE A 63 8.21 22.12 -7.66
C PHE A 63 7.84 23.08 -6.53
N MET A 64 6.55 23.21 -6.22
CA MET A 64 6.06 24.08 -5.14
C MET A 64 6.57 23.60 -3.78
N ASP A 65 6.70 22.29 -3.56
CA ASP A 65 7.36 21.73 -2.37
C ASP A 65 8.84 22.13 -2.31
N GLY A 66 9.53 22.15 -3.44
CA GLY A 66 10.89 22.67 -3.54
C GLY A 66 10.97 24.14 -3.13
N VAL A 67 10.15 24.99 -3.75
CA VAL A 67 10.07 26.44 -3.45
C VAL A 67 9.80 26.68 -1.96
N ASN A 68 8.85 25.96 -1.38
CA ASN A 68 8.50 26.10 0.03
C ASN A 68 9.57 25.57 1.00
N ARG A 69 10.53 24.77 0.51
CA ARG A 69 11.68 24.26 1.27
C ARG A 69 12.94 25.10 1.12
N LEU A 70 13.01 25.99 0.13
CA LEU A 70 14.12 26.92 -0.09
C LEU A 70 14.40 27.90 1.07
N PRO A 71 13.43 28.34 1.90
CA PRO A 71 13.73 29.31 2.95
C PRO A 71 14.83 28.84 3.92
N ARG A 72 14.83 27.57 4.32
CA ARG A 72 15.85 27.02 5.24
C ARG A 72 17.29 27.11 4.67
N PRO A 73 17.58 26.58 3.47
CA PRO A 73 18.91 26.72 2.88
C PRO A 73 19.26 28.16 2.55
N LEU A 74 18.30 29.00 2.12
CA LEU A 74 18.55 30.42 1.87
C LEU A 74 18.94 31.17 3.14
N LEU A 75 18.32 30.88 4.29
CA LEU A 75 18.73 31.47 5.56
C LEU A 75 20.14 31.05 5.96
N ALA A 76 20.48 29.77 5.83
CA ALA A 76 21.81 29.26 6.15
C ALA A 76 22.90 29.83 5.23
N LEU A 77 22.65 29.84 3.91
CA LEU A 77 23.59 30.42 2.95
C LEU A 77 23.67 31.95 3.08
N GLY A 78 22.55 32.60 3.38
CA GLY A 78 22.47 34.04 3.61
C GLY A 78 23.27 34.48 4.84
N THR A 79 23.23 33.75 5.95
CA THR A 79 24.03 34.06 7.14
C THR A 79 25.52 33.85 6.88
N LEU A 80 25.90 32.78 6.17
CA LEU A 80 27.29 32.56 5.74
C LEU A 80 27.76 33.66 4.79
N ALA A 81 26.92 34.09 3.84
CA ALA A 81 27.23 35.17 2.93
C ALA A 81 27.38 36.52 3.66
N LEU A 82 26.53 36.80 4.66
CA LEU A 82 26.68 38.00 5.51
C LEU A 82 27.99 37.97 6.30
N MET A 83 28.40 36.81 6.82
CA MET A 83 29.69 36.65 7.49
C MET A 83 30.86 36.85 6.53
N GLY A 84 30.76 36.33 5.30
CA GLY A 84 31.77 36.60 4.26
C GLY A 84 31.84 38.07 3.87
N ALA A 85 30.68 38.73 3.72
CA ALA A 85 30.58 40.14 3.36
C ALA A 85 31.15 41.06 4.44
N SER A 86 30.96 40.74 5.73
CA SER A 86 31.53 41.52 6.83
C SER A 86 33.07 41.48 6.84
N LEU A 87 33.67 40.37 6.40
CA LEU A 87 35.12 40.22 6.28
C LEU A 87 35.69 40.84 5.01
N SER A 88 34.93 40.82 3.91
CA SER A 88 35.39 41.29 2.60
C SER A 88 35.32 42.81 2.45
N ASP A 89 34.24 43.44 2.90
CA ASP A 89 34.05 44.89 2.93
C ASP A 89 33.29 45.31 4.19
N PRO A 90 34.01 45.61 5.29
CA PRO A 90 33.39 45.93 6.57
C PRO A 90 32.65 47.26 6.55
N VAL A 91 33.08 48.23 5.74
CA VAL A 91 32.44 49.56 5.67
C VAL A 91 31.11 49.46 4.95
N TRP A 92 31.06 48.73 3.82
CA TRP A 92 29.82 48.45 3.11
C TRP A 92 28.82 47.68 3.97
N PHE A 93 29.28 46.68 4.73
CA PHE A 93 28.45 45.91 5.64
C PHE A 93 27.88 46.79 6.76
N ALA A 94 28.72 47.58 7.43
CA ALA A 94 28.30 48.47 8.52
C ALA A 94 27.25 49.50 8.06
N ALA A 95 27.39 50.05 6.84
CA ALA A 95 26.43 50.97 6.26
C ALA A 95 25.04 50.32 6.07
N ARG A 96 24.95 49.03 5.68
CA ARG A 96 23.66 48.30 5.61
C ARG A 96 23.10 47.98 7.00
N MET A 97 23.97 47.67 7.97
CA MET A 97 23.54 47.40 9.34
C MET A 97 22.91 48.62 10.01
N GLN A 98 23.30 49.84 9.64
CA GLN A 98 22.60 51.05 10.08
C GLN A 98 21.14 51.08 9.60
N GLY A 99 20.86 50.67 8.37
CA GLY A 99 19.50 50.55 7.86
C GLY A 99 18.67 49.53 8.65
N LEU A 100 19.27 48.38 9.00
CA LEU A 100 18.63 47.37 9.86
C LEU A 100 18.35 47.89 11.28
N ALA A 101 19.25 48.69 11.85
CA ALA A 101 19.07 49.28 13.17
C ALA A 101 17.92 50.30 13.24
N LEU A 102 17.57 50.91 12.10
CA LEU A 102 16.44 51.84 11.99
C LEU A 102 15.09 51.13 11.80
N VAL A 103 15.07 49.81 11.59
CA VAL A 103 13.83 49.04 11.44
C VAL A 103 13.06 49.08 12.77
N PRO A 104 11.81 49.57 12.80
CA PRO A 104 11.01 49.61 14.01
C PRO A 104 10.81 48.22 14.64
N GLU A 105 10.86 48.15 15.97
CA GLU A 105 10.61 46.93 16.75
C GLU A 105 9.31 46.19 16.35
N PRO A 106 8.17 46.87 16.10
CA PRO A 106 6.94 46.19 15.67
C PRO A 106 7.07 45.38 14.38
N LEU A 107 7.94 45.78 13.46
CA LEU A 107 8.15 45.03 12.21
C LEU A 107 8.91 43.73 12.45
N TRP A 108 9.82 43.70 13.43
CA TRP A 108 10.48 42.47 13.86
C TRP A 108 9.49 41.49 14.49
N TRP A 109 8.57 41.99 15.32
CA TRP A 109 7.48 41.18 15.85
C TRP A 109 6.58 40.63 14.75
N LEU A 110 6.19 41.46 13.79
CA LEU A 110 5.36 41.04 12.65
C LEU A 110 6.05 39.95 11.82
N LEU A 111 7.34 40.13 11.49
CA LEU A 111 8.13 39.12 10.81
C LEU A 111 8.14 37.80 11.59
N GLY A 112 8.40 37.87 12.90
CA GLY A 112 8.38 36.71 13.79
C GLY A 112 7.04 35.97 13.79
N VAL A 113 5.93 36.70 13.86
CA VAL A 113 4.57 36.13 13.81
C VAL A 113 4.30 35.46 12.47
N ILE A 114 4.59 36.10 11.33
CA ILE A 114 4.33 35.55 9.99
C ILE A 114 5.13 34.27 9.77
N VAL A 115 6.44 34.30 10.10
CA VAL A 115 7.33 33.14 9.98
C VAL A 115 6.86 32.00 10.91
N SER A 116 6.52 32.31 12.16
CA SER A 116 6.02 31.33 13.12
C SER A 116 4.71 30.69 12.67
N PHE A 117 3.80 31.46 12.09
CA PHE A 117 2.55 30.95 11.54
C PHE A 117 2.80 30.02 10.34
N TYR A 118 3.61 30.47 9.38
CA TYR A 118 3.92 29.71 8.17
C TYR A 118 4.62 28.37 8.48
N PHE A 119 5.66 28.38 9.32
CA PHE A 119 6.39 27.17 9.67
C PHE A 119 5.70 26.35 10.75
N GLY A 120 4.99 26.98 11.70
CA GLY A 120 4.26 26.32 12.77
C GLY A 120 3.12 25.45 12.26
N ALA A 121 2.30 25.95 11.34
CA ALA A 121 1.22 25.17 10.72
C ALA A 121 1.75 23.96 9.94
N ARG A 122 2.86 24.13 9.20
CA ARG A 122 3.47 23.02 8.43
C ARG A 122 4.11 21.96 9.33
N HIS A 123 4.63 22.33 10.49
CA HIS A 123 5.14 21.37 11.46
C HIS A 123 4.02 20.53 12.10
N GLN A 124 2.83 21.13 12.31
CA GLN A 124 1.66 20.39 12.80
C GLN A 124 1.17 19.34 11.81
N VAL A 125 1.12 19.66 10.52
CA VAL A 125 0.72 18.69 9.46
C VAL A 125 1.64 17.48 9.44
N LYS A 126 2.96 17.68 9.56
CA LYS A 126 3.93 16.57 9.57
C LYS A 126 3.78 15.66 10.80
N SER A 127 3.40 16.22 11.95
CA SER A 127 3.09 15.43 13.15
C SER A 127 1.83 14.58 12.95
N GLN A 128 0.81 15.09 12.25
CA GLN A 128 -0.39 14.32 11.91
C GLN A 128 -0.09 13.19 10.90
N GLU A 129 0.75 13.45 9.88
CA GLU A 129 1.21 12.41 8.95
C GLU A 129 1.95 11.28 9.68
N PHE A 130 2.77 11.61 10.67
CA PHE A 130 3.48 10.63 11.49
C PHE A 130 2.51 9.79 12.35
N GLN A 131 1.51 10.42 12.96
CA GLN A 131 0.46 9.71 13.70
C GLN A 131 -0.35 8.78 12.80
N HIS A 132 -0.72 9.22 11.59
CA HIS A 132 -1.39 8.38 10.60
C HIS A 132 -0.52 7.21 10.14
N ALA A 133 0.77 7.44 9.89
CA ALA A 133 1.71 6.38 9.52
C ALA A 133 1.90 5.35 10.65
N LEU A 134 1.98 5.81 11.90
CA LEU A 134 2.00 4.94 13.07
C LEU A 134 0.73 4.10 13.17
N ALA A 135 -0.46 4.70 13.02
CA ALA A 135 -1.72 3.98 13.05
C ALA A 135 -1.82 2.93 11.93
N ALA A 136 -1.42 3.28 10.71
CA ALA A 136 -1.36 2.35 9.58
C ALA A 136 -0.36 1.21 9.79
N SER A 137 0.78 1.49 10.44
CA SER A 137 1.77 0.46 10.79
C SER A 137 1.26 -0.49 11.88
N MET A 138 0.56 0.03 12.90
CA MET A 138 -0.05 -0.75 13.97
C MET A 138 -1.17 -1.65 13.43
N ALA A 139 -1.96 -1.17 12.47
CA ALA A 139 -2.99 -1.97 11.81
C ALA A 139 -2.43 -3.16 11.01
N ARG A 140 -1.20 -3.07 10.51
CA ARG A 140 -0.52 -4.16 9.77
C ARG A 140 0.32 -5.08 10.64
N ALA A 141 0.62 -4.69 11.89
CA ALA A 141 1.40 -5.47 12.84
C ALA A 141 0.89 -6.92 13.04
N PRO A 142 -0.41 -7.20 13.23
CA PRO A 142 -0.89 -8.58 13.39
C PRO A 142 -0.65 -9.42 12.13
N GLN A 143 -0.87 -8.84 10.95
CA GLN A 143 -0.65 -9.52 9.66
C GLN A 143 0.84 -9.84 9.45
N VAL A 144 1.75 -8.94 9.85
CA VAL A 144 3.19 -9.20 9.80
C VAL A 144 3.58 -10.31 10.77
N ALA A 145 3.01 -10.34 11.98
CA ALA A 145 3.25 -11.42 12.94
C ALA A 145 2.76 -12.79 12.44
N GLU A 146 1.58 -12.84 11.82
CA GLU A 146 1.05 -14.05 11.20
C GLU A 146 1.92 -14.55 10.05
N ASN A 147 2.37 -13.64 9.19
CA ASN A 147 3.28 -13.97 8.08
C ASN A 147 4.63 -14.49 8.58
N ILE A 148 5.20 -13.89 9.64
CA ILE A 148 6.42 -14.39 10.27
C ILE A 148 6.20 -15.79 10.84
N ALA A 149 5.11 -16.02 11.57
CA ALA A 149 4.79 -17.34 12.12
C ALA A 149 4.54 -18.39 11.03
N ALA A 150 3.99 -18.00 9.87
CA ALA A 150 3.82 -18.87 8.72
C ALA A 150 5.18 -19.22 8.07
N LEU A 151 6.09 -18.25 7.93
CA LEU A 151 7.44 -18.48 7.43
C LEU A 151 8.28 -19.35 8.37
N GLU A 152 8.16 -19.17 9.67
CA GLU A 152 8.80 -20.04 10.67
C GLU A 152 8.29 -21.47 10.60
N ARG A 153 6.99 -21.67 10.38
CA ARG A 153 6.41 -23.01 10.16
C ARG A 153 6.96 -23.68 8.90
N LEU A 154 7.10 -22.95 7.80
CA LEU A 154 7.71 -23.46 6.56
C LEU A 154 9.19 -23.80 6.74
N ARG A 155 9.90 -23.07 7.62
CA ARG A 155 11.31 -23.31 7.93
C ARG A 155 11.53 -24.46 8.92
N ALA A 156 10.56 -24.69 9.81
CA ALA A 156 10.57 -25.78 10.77
C ALA A 156 10.20 -27.14 10.14
N GLU A 157 9.67 -27.14 8.92
CA GLU A 157 9.43 -28.36 8.16
C GLU A 157 10.76 -28.88 7.58
N PRO A 158 11.25 -30.06 8.00
CA PRO A 158 12.47 -30.63 7.45
C PRO A 158 12.26 -30.96 5.96
N PRO A 159 13.28 -30.77 5.09
CA PRO A 159 13.17 -30.97 3.65
C PRO A 159 12.65 -32.36 3.26
N ASP A 160 12.94 -33.38 4.07
CA ASP A 160 12.47 -34.76 3.86
C ASP A 160 10.96 -34.94 4.07
N ALA A 161 10.34 -34.16 4.97
CA ALA A 161 8.90 -34.23 5.22
C ALA A 161 8.08 -33.51 4.14
N ALA A 162 8.63 -32.42 3.57
CA ALA A 162 8.01 -31.72 2.45
C ALA A 162 8.13 -32.53 1.14
N ALA A 163 9.28 -33.18 0.90
CA ALA A 163 9.49 -34.08 -0.24
C ALA A 163 8.52 -35.28 -0.20
N ALA A 164 8.37 -35.93 0.95
CA ALA A 164 7.45 -37.07 1.13
C ALA A 164 5.98 -36.68 0.90
N ARG A 165 5.59 -35.42 1.16
CA ARG A 165 4.22 -34.93 1.00
C ARG A 165 3.89 -34.59 -0.45
N ILE A 166 4.84 -34.02 -1.18
CA ILE A 166 4.74 -33.72 -2.62
C ILE A 166 4.65 -35.03 -3.42
N GLU A 167 5.43 -36.04 -3.02
CA GLU A 167 5.41 -37.36 -3.64
C GLU A 167 4.07 -38.10 -3.38
N ALA A 168 3.46 -37.89 -2.22
CA ALA A 168 2.15 -38.46 -1.88
C ALA A 168 0.94 -37.77 -2.56
N THR A 169 1.11 -36.55 -3.10
CA THR A 169 0.03 -35.80 -3.77
C THR A 169 0.18 -35.68 -5.29
N ALA A 170 1.27 -36.20 -5.86
CA ALA A 170 1.44 -36.25 -7.31
C ALA A 170 0.62 -37.43 -7.90
N PRO A 171 -0.41 -37.19 -8.73
CA PRO A 171 -0.94 -38.26 -9.58
C PRO A 171 0.17 -38.77 -10.51
N LEU A 172 0.38 -40.08 -10.53
CA LEU A 172 1.43 -40.81 -11.25
C LEU A 172 1.26 -40.81 -12.79
N ASP A 173 0.89 -39.67 -13.40
CA ASP A 173 0.81 -39.49 -14.85
C ASP A 173 1.63 -38.26 -15.28
N ALA A 174 2.92 -38.25 -14.94
CA ALA A 174 3.91 -37.30 -15.46
C ALA A 174 4.70 -37.87 -16.65
N ALA A 175 4.12 -38.83 -17.38
CA ALA A 175 4.74 -39.47 -18.55
C ALA A 175 4.23 -38.94 -19.90
N ALA A 176 3.46 -37.84 -19.91
CA ALA A 176 3.22 -37.04 -21.09
C ALA A 176 3.98 -35.72 -20.94
N ALA A 177 5.26 -35.73 -21.33
CA ALA A 177 5.96 -34.51 -21.69
C ALA A 177 5.30 -33.95 -22.95
N GLU A 178 4.11 -33.38 -22.81
CA GLU A 178 3.48 -32.58 -23.85
C GLU A 178 4.24 -31.26 -23.98
N ASP A 179 4.49 -30.89 -25.25
CA ASP A 179 5.20 -29.69 -25.67
C ASP A 179 4.87 -28.48 -24.81
N ASN A 180 5.88 -27.91 -24.16
CA ASN A 180 5.73 -26.69 -23.38
C ASN A 180 6.04 -25.47 -24.27
N PRO A 181 5.02 -24.80 -24.85
CA PRO A 181 5.22 -23.70 -25.78
C PRO A 181 5.94 -22.50 -25.13
N ALA A 182 5.85 -22.36 -23.80
CA ALA A 182 6.57 -21.31 -23.09
C ALA A 182 8.09 -21.59 -23.02
N LEU A 183 8.48 -22.87 -22.93
CA LEU A 183 9.88 -23.29 -22.93
C LEU A 183 10.51 -23.10 -24.31
N ASP A 184 9.77 -23.39 -25.38
CA ASP A 184 10.25 -23.20 -26.75
C ASP A 184 10.36 -21.73 -27.13
N ALA A 185 9.38 -20.91 -26.72
CA ALA A 185 9.43 -19.46 -26.88
C ALA A 185 10.62 -18.83 -26.12
N TRP A 186 10.99 -19.40 -24.96
CA TRP A 186 12.16 -18.95 -24.19
C TRP A 186 13.48 -19.32 -24.88
N LYS A 187 13.61 -20.55 -25.40
CA LYS A 187 14.79 -20.99 -26.15
C LYS A 187 14.99 -20.18 -27.44
N ALA A 188 13.91 -19.88 -28.16
CA ALA A 188 13.95 -19.09 -29.40
C ALA A 188 14.39 -17.63 -29.19
N ARG A 189 14.29 -17.09 -27.97
CA ARG A 189 14.75 -15.72 -27.64
C ARG A 189 16.24 -15.63 -27.26
N ARG A 190 16.95 -16.77 -27.14
CA ARG A 190 18.34 -16.83 -26.69
C ARG A 190 19.34 -17.38 -27.72
N GLY A 191 18.88 -17.74 -28.92
CA GLY A 191 19.73 -18.04 -30.09
C GLY A 191 19.78 -16.87 -31.04
#